data_AF-A0A7V8FT02-F1
#
_entry.id   AF-A0A7V8FT02-F1
#
_cell.length_a   1.000
_cell.length_b   1.000
_cell.length_c   1.000
_cell.angle_alpha   90.00
_cell.angle_beta   90.00
_cell.angle_gamma   90.00
#
_symmetry.space_group_name_H-M   'P 1'
#
loop_
_entity.id
_entity.type
_entity.pdbx_description
1 polymer ?
#
loop_
_entity_poly.entity_id
_entity_poly.type
_entity_poly.pdbx_seq_one_letter_code
_entity_poly.pdbx_strand_id
1 'polypeptide(L)' 'MYVAKFANAVYVLHAFQKKTQKTEKTDIDLAAKRYKMIGA' A
#
# COMPACT_ATOMS: atom_id res chain seq x y z
N MET A 1 -3.02 -2.76 -0.78
CA MET A 1 -1.89 -3.26 0.03
C MET A 1 -0.89 -2.12 0.12
N TYR A 2 -0.59 -1.62 1.32
CA TYR A 2 0.39 -0.55 1.52
C TYR A 2 1.57 -1.13 2.30
N VAL A 3 2.78 -0.98 1.77
CA VAL A 3 4.01 -1.49 2.38
C VAL A 3 4.96 -0.33 2.57
N ALA A 4 5.36 -0.04 3.80
CA ALA A 4 6.47 0.85 4.11
C ALA A 4 7.71 0.00 4.42
N LYS A 5 8.79 0.18 3.65
CA LYS A 5 10.09 -0.45 3.93
C LYS A 5 10.96 0.58 4.63
N PHE A 6 11.19 0.39 5.92
CA PHE A 6 12.25 1.08 6.65
C PHE A 6 13.45 0.14 6.73
N ALA A 7 14.66 0.69 6.94
CA ALA A 7 15.94 -0.01 6.78
C ALA A 7 15.98 -1.44 7.34
N ASN A 8 15.25 -1.71 8.43
CA ASN A 8 15.26 -2.98 9.14
C ASN A 8 13.91 -3.74 9.16
N ALA A 9 12.83 -3.20 8.59
CA ALA A 9 11.51 -3.83 8.68
C ALA A 9 10.52 -3.43 7.58
N VAL A 10 9.63 -4.36 7.24
CA VAL A 10 8.53 -4.19 6.30
C VAL A 10 7.23 -4.00 7.09
N TYR A 11 6.63 -2.82 7.01
CA TYR A 11 5.38 -2.49 7.68
C TYR A 11 4.22 -2.57 6.70
N VAL A 12 3.29 -3.48 6.96
CA VAL A 12 2.05 -3.61 6.18
C VAL A 12 0.96 -2.81 6.88
N LEU A 13 0.57 -1.67 6.31
CA LEU A 13 -0.42 -0.79 6.94
C LEU A 13 -1.85 -1.24 6.69
N HIS A 14 -2.10 -1.89 5.55
CA HIS A 14 -3.43 -2.35 5.18
C HIS A 14 -3.37 -3.53 4.22
N ALA A 15 -4.08 -4.58 4.58
CA ALA A 15 -4.40 -5.71 3.73
C ALA A 15 -5.91 -5.74 3.50
N PHE A 16 -6.32 -6.14 2.31
CA PHE A 16 -7.71 -6.33 1.95
C PHE A 16 -7.85 -7.63 1.14
N GLN A 17 -9.02 -8.24 1.20
CA GLN A 17 -9.32 -9.41 0.38
C GLN A 17 -9.54 -8.99 -1.07
N LYS A 18 -8.71 -9.50 -1.97
CA LYS A 18 -8.88 -9.27 -3.40
C LYS A 18 -10.12 -10.01 -3.89
N LYS A 19 -11.10 -9.28 -4.41
CA LYS A 19 -12.32 -9.85 -5.00
C LYS A 19 -12.19 -10.12 -6.51
N THR A 20 -11.15 -9.55 -7.13
CA THR A 20 -10.88 -9.63 -8.57
C THR A 20 -9.38 -9.89 -8.80
N GLN A 21 -9.03 -10.45 -9.96
CA GLN A 21 -7.62 -10.77 -10.28
C GLN A 21 -6.74 -9.51 -10.38
N LYS A 22 -7.29 -8.44 -10.97
CA LYS A 22 -6.63 -7.14 -11.10
C LYS A 22 -6.95 -6.27 -9.89
N THR A 23 -5.96 -5.57 -9.38
CA THR A 23 -6.19 -4.55 -8.35
C THR A 23 -6.80 -3.34 -9.03
N GLU A 24 -7.87 -2.78 -8.46
CA GLU A 24 -8.49 -1.57 -8.99
C GLU A 24 -7.49 -0.41 -9.01
N LYS A 25 -7.54 0.40 -10.07
CA LYS A 25 -6.59 1.52 -10.25
C LYS A 25 -6.69 2.52 -9.10
N THR A 26 -7.91 2.75 -8.60
CA THR A 26 -8.18 3.59 -7.43
C THR A 26 -7.44 3.12 -6.18
N ASP A 27 -7.36 1.81 -5.94
CA ASP A 27 -6.64 1.25 -4.80
C ASP A 27 -5.11 1.42 -4.94
N ILE A 28 -4.60 1.36 -6.17
CA ILE A 28 -3.18 1.60 -6.48
C ILE A 28 -2.84 3.07 -6.29
N ASP A 29 -3.67 3.98 -6.77
CA ASP A 29 -3.43 5.43 -6.67
C ASP A 29 -3.52 5.90 -5.21
N LEU A 30 -4.49 5.36 -4.45
CA LEU A 30 -4.60 5.58 -3.01
C LEU A 30 -3.38 5.04 -2.25
N ALA A 31 -2.81 3.90 -2.68
CA ALA A 31 -1.59 3.34 -2.13
C ALA A 31 -0.39 4.24 -2.31
N ALA A 32 -0.18 4.73 -3.53
CA ALA A 32 0.92 5.62 -3.84
C ALA A 32 0.85 6.91 -3.02
N LYS A 33 -0.35 7.49 -2.87
CA LYS A 33 -0.56 8.71 -2.07
C LYS A 33 -0.24 8.49 -0.59
N ARG A 34 -0.75 7.40 0.01
CA ARG A 34 -0.53 7.09 1.44
C ARG A 34 0.91 6.71 1.75
N TYR A 35 1.56 5.97 0.85
CA TYR A 35 2.98 5.64 0.99
C TYR A 35 3.86 6.90 1.07
N LYS A 36 3.59 7.89 0.21
CA LYS A 36 4.30 9.18 0.23
C LYS A 36 4.10 9.97 1.52
N MET A 37 2.93 9.87 2.17
CA MET A 37 2.66 10.57 3.43
C MET A 37 3.43 10.01 4.64
N ILE A 38 3.91 8.77 4.55
CA ILE A 38 4.56 8.07 5.68
C ILE A 38 6.09 8.19 5.60
N GLY A 39 6.64 8.48 4.42
CA GLY A 39 8.08 8.65 4.19
C GLY A 39 8.56 10.11 4.19
N ALA A 40 7.75 11.06 4.66
CA ALA A 40 8.09 12.47 4.80
C ALA A 40 8.42 12.80 6.26
#